data_AF-A0A8B3D108-F1
#
_entry.id   AF-A0A8B3D108-F1
#
_cell.length_a   1.000
_cell.length_b   1.000
_cell.length_c   1.000
_cell.angle_alpha   90.00
_cell.angle_beta   90.00
_cell.angle_gamma   90.00
#
_symmetry.space_group_name_H-M   'P 1'
#
loop_
_entity.id
_entity.type
_entity.pdbx_description
1 polymer ?
#
loop_
_entity_poly.entity_id
_entity_poly.type
_entity_poly.pdbx_seq_one_letter_code
_entity_poly.pdbx_strand_id
1 'polypeptide(L)'
;MKTFINSLIFDSKIEINWKNEILNFTSNIDTKLLSSESGTYKAKELIAELKIRSRHARHIAGIENLLNNLEKLHPNEQITNYIFKNKDAICIIYLISDNTEIIGAIIVP
;
A
#
# COMPACT_ATOMS: atom_id res chain seq x y z
N MET A 1 18.38 -36.07 20.43
CA MET A 1 17.19 -35.37 20.95
C MET A 1 16.98 -34.13 20.09
N LYS A 2 15.71 -33.85 19.74
CA LYS A 2 15.24 -33.03 18.62
C LYS A 2 15.70 -31.56 18.64
N THR A 3 16.16 -31.10 17.47
CA THR A 3 15.82 -29.86 16.75
C THR A 3 15.59 -28.57 17.54
N PHE A 4 16.35 -27.51 17.23
CA PHE A 4 15.83 -26.16 16.94
C PHE A 4 16.87 -25.37 16.14
N ILE A 5 16.96 -25.65 14.84
CA ILE A 5 17.32 -24.64 13.85
C ILE A 5 15.96 -24.03 13.45
N ASN A 6 15.74 -22.74 13.74
CA ASN A 6 14.91 -21.89 12.87
C ASN A 6 14.96 -20.42 13.30
N SER A 7 15.29 -19.60 12.29
CA SER A 7 14.97 -18.18 12.12
C SER A 7 15.46 -17.20 13.20
N LEU A 8 16.74 -16.83 13.10
CA LEU A 8 17.23 -15.50 13.52
C LEU A 8 17.54 -14.61 12.31
N ILE A 9 16.74 -14.73 11.25
CA ILE A 9 16.70 -13.75 10.14
C ILE A 9 15.39 -12.98 10.29
N PHE A 10 15.31 -12.16 11.33
CA PHE A 10 14.26 -11.17 11.53
C PHE A 10 14.94 -10.02 12.28
N ASP A 11 15.55 -9.11 11.52
CA ASP A 11 15.68 -7.69 11.87
C ASP A 11 16.67 -6.98 10.94
N SER A 12 16.27 -6.86 9.69
CA SER A 12 16.48 -5.60 9.01
C SER A 12 15.12 -5.16 8.50
N LYS A 13 14.37 -4.45 9.35
CA LYS A 13 13.38 -3.47 8.89
C LYS A 13 14.12 -2.52 7.96
N ILE A 14 14.27 -2.91 6.70
CA ILE A 14 14.38 -1.96 5.62
C ILE A 14 13.05 -1.25 5.71
N GLU A 15 13.02 -0.06 6.32
CA GLU A 15 11.95 0.88 6.06
C GLU A 15 11.95 1.06 4.54
N ILE A 16 11.10 0.27 3.89
CA ILE A 16 10.88 0.39 2.47
C ILE A 16 10.43 1.83 2.30
N ASN A 17 11.29 2.64 1.68
CA ASN A 17 10.94 3.98 1.29
C ASN A 17 9.97 3.85 0.12
N TRP A 18 8.72 3.52 0.46
CA TRP A 18 7.61 3.29 -0.45
C TRP A 18 7.43 4.47 -1.40
N LYS A 19 7.83 5.69 -0.99
CA LYS A 19 7.84 6.86 -1.87
C LYS A 19 8.82 6.68 -3.04
N ASN A 20 10.03 6.20 -2.77
CA ASN A 20 11.01 5.91 -3.83
C ASN A 20 10.54 4.76 -4.73
N GLU A 21 9.91 3.73 -4.16
CA GLU A 21 9.34 2.64 -4.96
C GLU A 21 8.19 3.10 -5.85
N ILE A 22 7.28 3.93 -5.33
CA ILE A 22 6.24 4.57 -6.16
C ILE A 22 6.89 5.38 -7.27
N LEU A 23 7.85 6.26 -6.95
CA LEU A 23 8.49 7.12 -7.95
C LEU A 23 9.13 6.30 -9.07
N ASN A 24 9.84 5.22 -8.72
CA ASN A 24 10.40 4.30 -9.70
C ASN A 24 9.30 3.59 -10.51
N PHE A 25 8.21 3.18 -9.84
CA PHE A 25 7.08 2.52 -10.48
C PHE A 25 6.36 3.44 -11.47
N THR A 26 6.04 4.67 -11.08
CA THR A 26 5.29 5.63 -11.90
C THR A 26 6.14 6.28 -12.98
N SER A 27 7.46 6.34 -12.81
CA SER A 27 8.39 6.83 -13.84
C SER A 27 8.68 5.79 -14.94
N ASN A 28 8.28 4.53 -14.76
CA ASN A 28 8.43 3.51 -15.79
C ASN A 28 7.47 3.81 -16.96
N ILE A 29 8.01 3.83 -18.18
CA ILE A 29 7.27 4.14 -19.41
C ILE A 29 6.13 3.14 -19.71
N ASP A 30 6.24 1.91 -19.18
CA ASP A 30 5.22 0.88 -19.31
C ASP A 30 4.09 1.01 -18.27
N THR A 31 4.23 1.91 -17.27
CA THR A 31 3.22 2.12 -16.25
C THR A 31 2.06 2.96 -16.79
N LYS A 32 0.85 2.42 -16.65
CA LYS A 32 -0.38 3.08 -17.08
C LYS A 32 -1.35 3.22 -15.92
N LEU A 33 -2.05 4.35 -15.88
CA LEU A 33 -3.23 4.51 -15.04
C LEU A 33 -4.33 3.59 -15.56
N LEU A 34 -4.88 2.73 -14.71
CA LEU A 34 -5.88 1.72 -15.10
C LEU A 34 -7.29 2.29 -15.27
N SER A 35 -7.59 3.40 -14.61
CA SER A 35 -8.89 4.04 -14.66
C SER A 35 -8.73 5.55 -14.53
N SER A 36 -9.47 6.30 -15.34
CA SER A 36 -9.60 7.76 -15.17
C SER A 36 -10.41 8.14 -13.93
N GLU A 37 -11.20 7.21 -13.39
CA GLU A 37 -11.97 7.39 -12.17
C GLU A 37 -11.21 6.83 -10.96
N SER A 38 -11.13 7.63 -9.89
CA SER A 38 -10.57 7.19 -8.61
C SER A 38 -11.60 6.38 -7.82
N GLY A 39 -11.15 5.38 -7.07
CA GLY A 39 -11.96 4.80 -6.01
C GLY A 39 -12.02 5.75 -4.81
N THR A 40 -13.13 5.71 -4.07
CA THR A 40 -13.35 6.56 -2.90
C THR A 40 -13.81 5.71 -1.72
N TYR A 41 -13.22 5.93 -0.55
CA TYR A 41 -13.45 5.15 0.66
C TYR A 41 -13.52 6.07 1.87
N LYS A 42 -14.28 5.69 2.91
CA LYS A 42 -14.04 6.24 4.24
C LYS A 42 -12.84 5.54 4.88
N ALA A 43 -12.03 6.27 5.65
CA ALA A 43 -10.84 5.71 6.31
C ALA A 43 -11.14 4.41 7.08
N LYS A 44 -12.24 4.34 7.85
CA LYS A 44 -12.63 3.12 8.59
C LYS A 44 -12.92 1.91 7.70
N GLU A 45 -13.54 2.15 6.54
CA GLU A 45 -13.90 1.10 5.58
C GLU A 45 -12.64 0.56 4.90
N LEU A 46 -11.75 1.48 4.52
CA LEU A 46 -10.45 1.15 3.95
C LEU A 46 -9.57 0.38 4.95
N ILE A 47 -9.53 0.77 6.22
CA ILE A 47 -8.79 0.03 7.27
C ILE A 47 -9.30 -1.40 7.37
N ALA A 48 -10.62 -1.61 7.41
CA ALA A 48 -11.20 -2.94 7.50
C ALA A 48 -10.82 -3.80 6.28
N GLU A 49 -10.93 -3.24 5.08
CA GLU A 49 -10.57 -3.91 3.84
C GLU A 49 -9.07 -4.27 3.79
N LEU A 50 -8.20 -3.33 4.12
CA LEU A 50 -6.74 -3.55 4.13
C LEU A 50 -6.33 -4.58 5.18
N LYS A 51 -6.98 -4.62 6.35
CA LYS A 51 -6.74 -5.66 7.37
C LYS A 51 -7.16 -7.06 6.89
N ILE A 52 -8.20 -7.14 6.06
CA ILE A 52 -8.58 -8.41 5.42
C ILE A 52 -7.53 -8.78 4.37
N ARG A 53 -7.14 -7.85 3.50
CA ARG A 53 -6.15 -8.08 2.43
C ARG A 53 -4.79 -8.49 2.98
N SER A 54 -4.31 -7.84 4.05
CA SER A 54 -3.00 -8.13 4.65
C SER A 54 -2.89 -9.55 5.20
N ARG A 55 -4.01 -10.14 5.66
CA ARG A 55 -4.05 -11.52 6.17
C ARG A 55 -4.03 -12.57 5.07
N HIS A 56 -4.48 -12.23 3.86
CA HIS A 56 -4.68 -13.20 2.78
C HIS A 56 -3.64 -13.06 1.65
N ALA A 57 -3.01 -11.90 1.52
CA ALA A 57 -2.06 -11.66 0.45
C ALA A 57 -0.66 -12.17 0.81
N ARG A 58 0.00 -12.81 -0.16
CA ARG A 58 1.34 -13.37 0.05
C ARG A 58 2.40 -12.28 0.21
N HIS A 59 2.32 -11.18 -0.55
CA HIS A 59 3.25 -10.05 -0.49
C HIS A 59 2.54 -8.78 -0.95
N ILE A 60 2.34 -7.81 -0.04
CA ILE A 60 1.88 -6.45 -0.39
C ILE A 60 2.85 -5.48 0.27
N ALA A 61 3.67 -4.80 -0.53
CA ALA A 61 4.56 -3.77 -0.01
C ALA A 61 3.74 -2.53 0.38
N GLY A 62 4.15 -1.83 1.45
CA GLY A 62 3.54 -0.57 1.88
C GLY A 62 2.23 -0.66 2.67
N ILE A 63 1.62 -1.85 2.80
CA ILE A 63 0.32 -2.01 3.47
C ILE A 63 0.35 -1.65 4.97
N GLU A 64 1.42 -2.00 5.69
CA GLU A 64 1.55 -1.67 7.12
C GLU A 64 1.69 -0.17 7.34
N ASN A 65 2.48 0.51 6.50
CA ASN A 65 2.65 1.97 6.57
C ASN A 65 1.33 2.70 6.27
N LEU A 66 0.60 2.23 5.26
CA LEU A 66 -0.71 2.79 4.93
C LEU A 66 -1.70 2.60 6.09
N LEU A 67 -1.76 1.42 6.70
CA LEU A 67 -2.61 1.17 7.88
C LEU A 67 -2.25 2.10 9.05
N ASN A 68 -0.96 2.23 9.36
CA ASN A 68 -0.48 3.12 10.44
C ASN A 68 -0.83 4.60 10.20
N ASN A 69 -0.85 5.04 8.94
CA ASN A 69 -1.25 6.41 8.59
C ASN A 69 -2.77 6.59 8.66
N LEU A 70 -3.53 5.62 8.15
CA LEU A 70 -5.00 5.65 8.22
C LEU A 70 -5.52 5.64 9.67
N GLU A 71 -4.88 4.92 10.58
CA GLU A 71 -5.28 4.88 12.00
C GLU A 71 -5.11 6.23 12.72
N LYS A 72 -4.37 7.18 12.14
CA LYS A 72 -4.22 8.55 12.67
C LYS A 72 -5.30 9.51 12.15
N LEU A 73 -6.06 9.12 11.14
CA LEU A 73 -7.08 9.95 10.50
C LEU A 73 -8.43 9.81 11.20
N HIS A 74 -9.31 10.78 10.96
CA HIS A 74 -10.69 10.68 11.40
C HIS A 74 -11.39 9.49 10.69
N PRO A 75 -12.22 8.67 11.38
CA PRO A 75 -12.82 7.47 10.78
C PRO A 75 -13.68 7.71 9.53
N ASN A 76 -14.25 8.91 9.40
CA ASN A 76 -15.06 9.32 8.26
C ASN A 76 -14.29 10.18 7.24
N GLU A 77 -12.98 10.33 7.41
CA GLU A 77 -12.12 11.00 6.42
C GLU A 77 -12.24 10.30 5.06
N GLN A 78 -12.35 11.09 3.99
CA GLN A 78 -12.52 10.57 2.64
C GLN A 78 -11.15 10.32 2.02
N ILE A 79 -10.95 9.12 1.50
CA ILE A 79 -9.71 8.66 0.91
C ILE A 79 -9.98 8.32 -0.56
N THR A 80 -9.21 8.91 -1.46
CA THR A 80 -9.21 8.58 -2.89
C THR A 80 -8.06 7.65 -3.21
N ASN A 81 -8.22 6.78 -4.21
CA ASN A 81 -7.12 5.99 -4.72
C ASN A 81 -7.01 6.03 -6.25
N TYR A 82 -5.77 5.83 -6.72
CA TYR A 82 -5.44 5.71 -8.13
C TYR A 82 -4.65 4.43 -8.35
N ILE A 83 -5.08 3.64 -9.33
CA ILE A 83 -4.50 2.34 -9.63
C ILE A 83 -3.64 2.45 -10.88
N PHE A 84 -2.35 2.16 -10.72
CA PHE A 84 -1.36 2.08 -11.77
C PHE A 84 -0.97 0.63 -12.00
N LYS A 85 -0.69 0.26 -13.25
CA LYS A 85 -0.26 -1.09 -13.60
C LYS A 85 0.85 -1.04 -14.63
N ASN A 86 1.83 -1.92 -14.48
CA ASN A 86 2.77 -2.29 -15.52
C ASN A 86 2.71 -3.82 -15.74
N LYS A 87 3.70 -4.38 -16.44
CA LYS A 87 3.74 -5.82 -16.75
C LYS A 87 3.98 -6.69 -15.52
N ASP A 88 4.64 -6.14 -14.52
CA ASP A 88 5.20 -6.90 -13.39
C ASP A 88 4.41 -6.72 -12.10
N ALA A 89 3.61 -5.66 -11.99
CA ALA A 89 2.94 -5.30 -10.74
C ALA A 89 1.79 -4.29 -10.93
N ILE A 90 0.99 -4.16 -9.87
CA ILE A 90 -0.04 -3.14 -9.67
C ILE A 90 0.39 -2.26 -8.50
N CYS A 91 0.37 -0.95 -8.68
CA CYS A 91 0.59 0.05 -7.63
C CYS A 91 -0.69 0.83 -7.38
N ILE A 92 -1.12 0.94 -6.13
CA ILE A 92 -2.31 1.70 -5.74
C ILE A 92 -1.86 2.81 -4.79
N ILE A 93 -2.05 4.05 -5.21
CA ILE A 93 -1.71 5.25 -4.42
C ILE A 93 -2.97 5.75 -3.73
N TYR A 94 -2.89 6.06 -2.44
CA TYR A 94 -3.99 6.56 -1.61
C TYR A 94 -3.71 8.00 -1.18
N LEU A 95 -4.73 8.85 -1.30
CA LEU A 95 -4.68 10.26 -0.97
C LEU A 95 -5.87 10.66 -0.10
N ILE A 96 -5.73 11.74 0.67
CA ILE A 96 -6.91 12.42 1.23
C ILE A 96 -7.72 13.01 0.07
N SER A 97 -9.05 12.98 0.17
CA SER A 97 -9.96 13.28 -0.95
C SER A 97 -9.88 14.70 -1.50
N ASP A 98 -9.24 15.63 -0.80
CA ASP A 98 -8.88 16.95 -1.33
C ASP A 98 -7.63 16.91 -2.23
N ASN A 99 -7.06 15.73 -2.43
CA ASN A 99 -5.84 15.42 -3.17
C ASN A 99 -4.60 16.19 -2.68
N THR A 100 -4.61 16.64 -1.42
CA THR A 100 -3.51 17.45 -0.87
C THR A 100 -2.33 16.60 -0.41
N GLU A 101 -2.58 15.36 0.01
CA GLU A 101 -1.57 14.53 0.65
C GLU A 101 -1.68 13.05 0.23
N ILE A 102 -0.55 12.47 -0.17
CA ILE A 102 -0.40 11.02 -0.34
C ILE A 102 -0.19 10.40 1.04
N ILE A 103 -1.16 9.61 1.49
CA ILE A 103 -1.13 8.95 2.79
C ILE A 103 -0.46 7.57 2.75
N GLY A 104 -0.29 7.00 1.55
CA GLY A 104 0.46 5.77 1.34
C GLY A 104 0.22 5.16 -0.03
N ALA A 105 0.90 4.06 -0.32
CA ALA A 105 0.59 3.21 -1.45
C ALA A 105 0.82 1.75 -1.11
N ILE A 106 0.23 0.89 -1.92
CA ILE A 106 0.52 -0.53 -1.92
C ILE A 106 1.00 -0.98 -3.29
N ILE A 107 2.01 -1.84 -3.30
CA ILE A 107 2.50 -2.50 -4.52
C ILE A 107 2.22 -4.00 -4.40
N VAL A 108 1.57 -4.53 -5.43
CA VAL A 108 1.18 -5.93 -5.56
C VAL A 108 1.87 -6.50 -6.80
N PRO A 109 2.87 -7.39 -6.65
CA PRO A 109 3.50 -8.09 -7.76
C PRO A 109 2.57 -9.13 -8.40
#